data_AF-A0A4R8N1E0-F1
#
_entry.id   AF-A0A4R8N1E0-F1
#
_cell.length_a   1.000
_cell.length_b   1.000
_cell.length_c   1.000
_cell.angle_alpha   90.00
_cell.angle_beta   90.00
_cell.angle_gamma   90.00
#
_symmetry.space_group_name_H-M   'P 1'
#
loop_
_entity.id
_entity.type
_entity.pdbx_description
1 polymer ?
#
loop_
_entity_poly.entity_id
_entity_poly.type
_entity_poly.pdbx_seq_one_letter_code
_entity_poly.pdbx_strand_id
1 'polypeptide(L)'
;MTQYFNQDSLYDLNHNIKNPRIDTSLKVSMILTKFLTKSEKGNTTSEMITQPQKPSAAFIGASWLSLVIGMFTFIVGIWNADMMLNEKGFYITILMYGLFSAVSLQKTVRDQLEGLFVTGIYIGLCWFSVALTLSLLFIGLWNATLALSEKGFFGISFVLSLFAAVAVQKNVRDLRMAEGNIKPELSPKDKA
;
A
#
# COMPACT_ATOMS: atom_id res chain seq x y z
N MET A 1 12.46 26.87 34.96
CA MET A 1 13.43 27.84 35.50
C MET A 1 14.56 27.96 34.48
N THR A 2 14.29 28.76 33.46
CA THR A 2 15.18 29.05 32.34
C THR A 2 16.17 30.11 32.80
N GLN A 3 17.43 29.76 33.02
CA GLN A 3 18.50 30.72 33.29
C GLN A 3 19.24 30.96 31.97
N TYR A 4 19.09 32.18 31.46
CA TYR A 4 19.70 32.69 30.25
C TYR A 4 21.23 32.65 30.38
N PHE A 5 21.89 31.84 29.57
CA PHE A 5 23.35 31.83 29.46
C PHE A 5 23.77 33.09 28.69
N ASN A 6 24.19 34.11 29.44
CA ASN A 6 24.47 35.45 28.91
C ASN A 6 25.71 35.41 27.99
N GLN A 7 25.64 36.09 26.85
CA GLN A 7 26.71 36.11 25.84
C GLN A 7 28.00 36.76 26.37
N ASP A 8 27.89 37.61 27.39
CA ASP A 8 29.02 38.21 28.13
C ASP A 8 29.92 37.17 28.80
N SER A 9 29.36 36.04 29.24
CA SER A 9 30.15 34.97 29.89
C SER A 9 31.12 34.27 28.93
N LEU A 10 30.84 34.29 27.62
CA LEU A 10 31.72 33.72 26.60
C LEU A 10 32.87 34.67 26.21
N TYR A 11 32.70 35.97 26.41
CA TYR A 11 33.77 36.95 26.17
C TYR A 11 34.85 36.90 27.27
N ASP A 12 34.46 36.73 28.53
CA ASP A 12 35.41 36.57 29.65
C ASP A 12 36.24 35.28 29.55
N LEU A 13 35.64 34.22 28.97
CA LEU A 13 36.32 32.93 28.74
C LEU A 13 37.41 33.03 27.66
N ASN A 14 37.22 33.90 26.67
CA ASN A 14 38.18 34.10 25.58
C ASN A 14 39.35 34.99 26.02
N HIS A 15 39.13 35.90 26.97
CA HIS A 15 40.19 36.79 27.45
C HIS A 15 41.19 36.09 28.40
N ASN A 16 40.82 34.99 29.04
CA ASN A 16 41.66 34.30 30.04
C ASN A 16 42.45 33.09 29.49
N ILE A 17 42.65 32.98 28.17
CA ILE A 17 43.43 31.90 27.52
C ILE A 17 44.95 32.19 27.55
N LYS A 18 45.46 32.73 28.66
CA LYS A 18 46.91 32.93 28.86
C LYS A 18 47.46 32.25 30.13
N ASN A 19 46.67 31.42 30.81
CA ASN A 19 47.16 30.65 31.95
C ASN A 19 47.41 29.17 31.56
N PRO A 20 48.69 28.73 31.44
CA PRO A 20 49.06 27.41 30.94
C PRO A 20 48.78 26.24 31.91
N ARG A 21 48.11 26.46 33.04
CA ARG A 21 47.81 25.41 34.04
C ARG A 21 46.34 24.96 34.11
N ILE A 22 45.48 25.35 33.16
CA ILE A 22 44.05 24.95 33.12
C ILE A 22 43.62 24.51 31.70
N ASP A 23 44.52 23.90 30.94
CA ASP A 23 44.25 23.60 29.52
C ASP A 23 43.76 22.15 29.29
N THR A 24 44.21 21.20 30.11
CA THR A 24 43.96 19.78 29.83
C THR A 24 42.51 19.36 30.11
N SER A 25 41.92 19.80 31.24
CA SER A 25 40.54 19.46 31.60
C SER A 25 39.50 20.13 30.69
N LEU A 26 39.78 21.38 30.27
CA LEU A 26 38.94 22.13 29.33
C LEU A 26 39.01 21.56 27.92
N LYS A 27 40.18 21.14 27.44
CA LYS A 27 40.32 20.44 26.16
C LYS A 27 39.60 19.10 26.13
N VAL A 28 39.70 18.30 27.20
CA VAL A 28 38.97 17.02 27.32
C VAL A 28 37.47 17.26 27.34
N SER A 29 36.98 18.27 28.08
CA SER A 29 35.57 18.66 28.08
C SER A 29 35.11 19.10 26.69
N MET A 30 35.86 19.94 25.98
CA MET A 30 35.55 20.34 24.60
C MET A 30 35.57 19.16 23.61
N ILE A 31 36.52 18.23 23.75
CA ILE A 31 36.58 17.03 22.92
C ILE A 31 35.38 16.13 23.21
N LEU A 32 35.02 15.92 24.48
CA LEU A 32 33.81 15.20 24.87
C LEU A 32 32.56 15.90 24.36
N THR A 33 32.44 17.22 24.49
CA THR A 33 31.27 17.97 23.99
C THR A 33 31.18 17.87 22.47
N LYS A 34 32.29 17.96 21.74
CA LYS A 34 32.33 17.75 20.27
C LYS A 34 32.04 16.30 19.89
N PHE A 35 32.46 15.33 20.70
CA PHE A 35 32.24 13.90 20.44
C PHE A 35 30.80 13.49 20.73
N LEU A 36 30.23 14.01 21.82
CA LEU A 36 28.83 13.80 22.21
C LEU A 36 27.88 14.48 21.23
N THR A 37 28.16 15.73 20.81
CA THR A 37 27.39 16.41 19.75
C THR A 37 27.55 15.73 18.38
N LYS A 38 28.72 15.16 18.06
CA LYS A 38 28.91 14.37 16.84
C LYS A 38 28.19 13.01 16.91
N SER A 39 28.11 12.40 18.08
CA SER A 39 27.36 11.16 18.31
C SER A 39 25.86 11.35 18.16
N GLU A 40 25.33 12.53 18.50
CA GLU A 40 23.90 12.85 18.35
C GLU A 40 23.51 13.14 16.89
N LYS A 41 24.39 13.80 16.12
CA LYS A 41 24.19 14.06 14.68
C LYS A 41 24.27 12.81 13.79
N GLY A 42 24.70 11.67 14.33
CA GLY A 42 24.80 10.39 13.61
C GLY A 42 23.56 9.50 13.70
N ASN A 43 22.57 9.86 14.52
CA ASN A 43 21.32 9.11 14.68
C ASN A 43 20.09 9.99 14.45
N THR A 44 20.18 10.91 13.49
CA THR A 44 18.96 11.28 12.77
C THR A 44 18.65 10.06 11.92
N THR A 45 17.74 9.20 12.40
CA THR A 45 17.01 8.25 11.56
C THR A 45 16.63 9.01 10.32
N SER A 46 17.44 8.89 9.27
CA SER A 46 17.04 9.26 7.94
C SER A 46 15.89 8.30 7.73
N GLU A 47 14.66 8.80 7.89
CA GLU A 47 13.50 8.07 7.43
C GLU A 47 13.89 7.64 6.03
N MET A 48 14.16 6.34 5.85
CA MET A 48 14.31 5.77 4.54
C MET A 48 12.93 5.93 3.93
N ILE A 49 12.68 7.11 3.35
CA ILE A 49 11.57 7.37 2.47
C ILE A 49 11.80 6.37 1.36
N THR A 50 11.23 5.18 1.55
CA THR A 50 11.25 4.10 0.60
C THR A 50 10.40 4.63 -0.53
N GLN A 51 11.06 5.28 -1.49
CA GLN A 51 10.39 5.84 -2.65
C GLN A 51 9.59 4.70 -3.28
N PRO A 52 8.27 4.88 -3.49
CA PRO A 52 7.43 3.84 -4.06
C PRO A 52 8.06 3.42 -5.39
N GLN A 53 8.55 2.18 -5.44
CA GLN A 53 9.24 1.66 -6.60
C GLN A 53 8.23 1.60 -7.75
N LYS A 54 8.49 2.39 -8.80
CA LYS A 54 7.64 2.42 -9.99
C LYS A 54 7.54 1.00 -10.58
N PRO A 55 6.33 0.46 -10.82
CA PRO A 55 6.20 -0.85 -11.43
C PRO A 55 6.79 -0.85 -12.84
N SER A 56 7.46 -1.94 -13.21
CA SER A 56 8.00 -2.12 -14.57
C SER A 56 6.86 -2.12 -15.60
N ALA A 57 7.11 -1.53 -16.77
CA ALA A 57 6.19 -1.56 -17.90
C ALA A 57 5.76 -3.00 -18.26
N ALA A 58 6.67 -3.97 -18.13
CA ALA A 58 6.38 -5.38 -18.36
C ALA A 58 5.35 -5.93 -17.34
N PHE A 59 5.45 -5.57 -16.06
CA PHE A 59 4.53 -6.02 -15.03
C PHE A 59 3.15 -5.37 -15.17
N ILE A 60 3.10 -4.09 -15.52
CA ILE A 60 1.85 -3.39 -15.84
C ILE A 60 1.14 -4.08 -17.01
N GLY A 61 1.86 -4.29 -18.11
CA GLY A 61 1.33 -4.98 -19.29
C GLY A 61 0.85 -6.40 -18.97
N ALA A 62 1.65 -7.18 -18.23
CA ALA A 62 1.27 -8.52 -17.80
C ALA A 62 -0.02 -8.52 -16.96
N SER A 63 -0.17 -7.60 -16.00
CA SER A 63 -1.37 -7.53 -15.15
C SER A 63 -2.64 -7.22 -15.94
N TRP A 64 -2.59 -6.27 -16.88
CA TRP A 64 -3.72 -5.94 -17.74
C TRP A 64 -4.05 -7.09 -18.69
N LEU A 65 -3.04 -7.72 -19.27
CA LEU A 65 -3.23 -8.87 -20.14
C LEU A 65 -3.86 -10.05 -19.39
N SER A 66 -3.38 -10.37 -18.19
CA SER A 66 -3.96 -11.41 -17.34
C SER A 66 -5.41 -11.13 -16.98
N LEU A 67 -5.77 -9.86 -16.70
CA LEU A 67 -7.15 -9.49 -16.41
C LEU A 67 -8.05 -9.71 -17.64
N VAL A 68 -7.62 -9.22 -18.80
CA VAL A 68 -8.38 -9.36 -20.05
C VAL A 68 -8.52 -10.83 -20.42
N ILE A 69 -7.44 -11.62 -20.36
CA ILE A 69 -7.48 -13.05 -20.66
C ILE A 69 -8.41 -13.76 -19.67
N GLY A 70 -8.27 -13.54 -18.36
CA GLY A 70 -9.12 -14.18 -17.35
C GLY A 70 -10.61 -13.92 -17.58
N MET A 71 -10.98 -12.65 -17.77
CA MET A 71 -12.36 -12.27 -18.03
C MET A 71 -12.88 -12.83 -19.34
N PHE A 72 -12.09 -12.71 -20.41
CA PHE A 72 -12.47 -13.17 -21.74
C PHE A 72 -12.65 -14.70 -21.77
N THR A 73 -11.71 -15.43 -21.18
CA THR A 73 -11.77 -16.88 -21.02
C THR A 73 -13.02 -17.31 -20.24
N PHE A 74 -13.36 -16.61 -19.14
CA PHE A 74 -14.60 -16.89 -18.39
C PHE A 74 -15.85 -16.65 -19.23
N ILE A 75 -15.94 -15.51 -19.94
CA ILE A 75 -17.09 -15.15 -20.79
C ILE A 75 -17.24 -16.12 -21.98
N VAL A 76 -16.14 -16.47 -22.64
CA VAL A 76 -16.14 -17.46 -23.73
C VAL A 76 -16.57 -18.83 -23.21
N GLY A 77 -16.16 -19.20 -22.00
CA GLY A 77 -16.65 -20.41 -21.32
C GLY A 77 -18.17 -20.40 -21.19
N ILE A 78 -18.75 -19.31 -20.68
CA ILE A 78 -20.21 -19.17 -20.51
C ILE A 78 -20.92 -19.23 -21.87
N TRP A 79 -20.34 -18.60 -22.90
CA TRP A 79 -20.92 -18.60 -24.23
C TRP A 79 -21.05 -20.02 -24.78
N ASN A 80 -20.00 -20.84 -24.64
CA ASN A 80 -19.94 -22.19 -25.17
C ASN A 80 -20.64 -23.24 -24.28
N ALA A 81 -20.79 -22.98 -22.99
CA ALA A 81 -21.42 -23.93 -22.08
C ALA A 81 -22.91 -24.14 -22.40
N ASP A 82 -23.35 -25.39 -22.29
CA ASP A 82 -24.75 -25.79 -22.41
C ASP A 82 -25.48 -25.52 -21.10
N MET A 83 -26.00 -24.30 -20.97
CA MET A 83 -26.70 -23.82 -19.79
C MET A 83 -27.80 -22.83 -20.19
N MET A 84 -28.83 -22.70 -19.37
CA MET A 84 -29.93 -21.76 -19.63
C MET A 84 -29.44 -20.30 -19.58
N LEU A 85 -30.12 -19.40 -20.30
CA LEU A 85 -29.69 -18.00 -20.42
C LEU A 85 -29.66 -17.26 -19.08
N ASN A 86 -30.57 -17.58 -18.16
CA ASN A 86 -30.58 -17.06 -16.79
C ASN A 86 -29.34 -17.52 -15.99
N GLU A 87 -28.87 -18.76 -16.17
CA GLU A 87 -27.64 -19.26 -15.55
C GLU A 87 -26.41 -18.53 -16.11
N LYS A 88 -26.37 -18.30 -17.43
CA LYS A 88 -25.32 -17.48 -18.07
C LYS A 88 -25.26 -16.09 -17.45
N GLY A 89 -26.42 -15.44 -17.30
CA GLY A 89 -26.53 -14.11 -16.67
C GLY A 89 -26.07 -14.10 -15.21
N PHE A 90 -26.37 -15.16 -14.44
CA PHE A 90 -25.90 -15.32 -13.07
C PHE A 90 -24.37 -15.35 -12.98
N TYR A 91 -23.69 -16.16 -13.80
CA TYR A 91 -22.23 -16.23 -13.78
C TYR A 91 -21.55 -14.93 -14.24
N ILE A 92 -22.09 -14.24 -15.25
CA ILE A 92 -21.58 -12.93 -15.67
C ILE A 92 -21.74 -11.90 -14.54
N THR A 93 -22.88 -11.90 -13.86
CA THR A 93 -23.14 -10.99 -12.73
C THR A 93 -22.16 -11.26 -11.59
N ILE A 94 -21.89 -12.53 -11.27
CA ILE A 94 -20.90 -12.91 -10.27
C ILE A 94 -19.49 -12.47 -10.67
N LEU A 95 -19.09 -12.65 -11.94
CA LEU A 95 -17.81 -12.16 -12.44
C LEU A 95 -17.66 -10.66 -12.19
N MET A 96 -18.64 -9.87 -12.62
CA MET A 96 -18.60 -8.41 -12.50
C MET A 96 -18.64 -7.95 -11.04
N TYR A 97 -19.50 -8.57 -10.23
CA TYR A 97 -19.61 -8.24 -8.81
C TYR A 97 -18.36 -8.66 -8.02
N GLY A 98 -17.76 -9.81 -8.36
CA GLY A 98 -16.49 -10.28 -7.81
C GLY A 98 -15.34 -9.33 -8.12
N LEU A 99 -15.23 -8.89 -9.39
CA LEU A 99 -14.24 -7.90 -9.79
C LEU A 99 -14.40 -6.61 -9.00
N PHE A 100 -15.63 -6.07 -8.92
CA PHE A 100 -15.93 -4.88 -8.15
C PHE A 100 -15.61 -5.03 -6.65
N SER A 101 -15.95 -6.17 -6.05
CA SER A 101 -15.75 -6.41 -4.63
C SER A 101 -14.27 -6.56 -4.27
N ALA A 102 -13.49 -7.28 -5.07
CA ALA A 102 -12.05 -7.47 -4.87
C ALA A 102 -11.29 -6.14 -4.96
N VAL A 103 -11.63 -5.34 -5.97
CA VAL A 103 -11.18 -3.96 -6.16
C VAL A 103 -11.51 -3.08 -4.96
N SER A 104 -12.77 -3.11 -4.53
CA SER A 104 -13.26 -2.26 -3.44
C SER A 104 -12.57 -2.63 -2.14
N LEU A 105 -12.43 -3.93 -1.85
CA LEU A 105 -11.70 -4.40 -0.68
C LEU A 105 -10.24 -3.94 -0.70
N GLN A 106 -9.55 -4.09 -1.83
CA GLN A 106 -8.16 -3.65 -1.95
C GLN A 106 -8.01 -2.14 -1.71
N LYS A 107 -8.94 -1.33 -2.24
CA LYS A 107 -8.97 0.10 -1.99
C LYS A 107 -9.22 0.42 -0.52
N THR A 108 -10.25 -0.17 0.08
CA THR A 108 -10.65 0.08 1.47
C THR A 108 -9.55 -0.29 2.48
N VAL A 109 -8.92 -1.45 2.31
CA VAL A 109 -7.81 -1.89 3.18
C VAL A 109 -6.62 -0.94 3.04
N ARG A 110 -6.31 -0.51 1.82
CA ARG A 110 -5.25 0.48 1.60
C ARG A 110 -5.58 1.81 2.26
N ASP A 111 -6.79 2.33 2.05
CA ASP A 111 -7.20 3.63 2.60
C ASP A 111 -7.08 3.63 4.13
N GLN A 112 -7.40 2.50 4.79
CA GLN A 112 -7.16 2.30 6.22
C GLN A 112 -5.66 2.34 6.59
N LEU A 113 -4.79 1.71 5.80
CA LEU A 113 -3.34 1.70 6.02
C LEU A 113 -2.70 3.08 5.77
N GLU A 114 -3.26 3.87 4.86
CA GLU A 114 -2.84 5.24 4.56
C GLU A 114 -3.40 6.26 5.58
N GLY A 115 -4.16 5.82 6.58
CA GLY A 115 -4.71 6.66 7.65
C GLY A 115 -5.95 7.46 7.26
N LEU A 116 -6.57 7.16 6.12
CA LEU A 116 -7.84 7.74 5.72
C LEU A 116 -8.97 7.18 6.57
N PHE A 117 -9.98 8.00 6.84
CA PHE A 117 -11.12 7.58 7.63
C PHE A 117 -12.00 6.60 6.83
N VAL A 118 -12.06 5.36 7.32
CA VAL A 118 -12.90 4.30 6.76
C VAL A 118 -13.72 3.69 7.89
N THR A 119 -15.04 3.58 7.72
CA THR A 119 -15.90 3.00 8.76
C THR A 119 -15.71 1.49 8.85
N GLY A 120 -15.75 0.95 10.07
CA GLY A 120 -15.63 -0.51 10.28
C GLY A 120 -16.74 -1.31 9.58
N ILE A 121 -17.95 -0.75 9.48
CA ILE A 121 -19.07 -1.35 8.74
C ILE A 121 -18.73 -1.49 7.25
N TYR A 122 -18.16 -0.45 6.64
CA TYR A 122 -17.80 -0.50 5.22
C TYR A 122 -16.67 -1.51 4.94
N ILE A 123 -15.68 -1.61 5.82
CA ILE A 123 -14.64 -2.66 5.75
C ILE A 123 -15.27 -4.06 5.84
N GLY A 124 -16.17 -4.26 6.80
CA GLY A 124 -16.90 -5.52 6.95
C GLY A 124 -17.71 -5.89 5.70
N LEU A 125 -18.39 -4.92 5.09
CA LEU A 125 -19.14 -5.12 3.85
C LEU A 125 -18.24 -5.47 2.66
N CYS A 126 -17.06 -4.86 2.53
CA CYS A 126 -16.11 -5.20 1.46
C CYS A 126 -15.62 -6.65 1.59
N TRP A 127 -15.24 -7.06 2.80
CA TRP A 127 -14.81 -8.44 3.07
C TRP A 127 -15.94 -9.44 2.83
N PHE A 128 -17.14 -9.12 3.33
CA PHE A 128 -18.33 -9.94 3.13
C PHE A 128 -18.69 -10.08 1.65
N SER A 129 -18.62 -8.99 0.88
CA SER A 129 -18.91 -8.98 -0.56
C SER A 129 -17.99 -9.92 -1.35
N VAL A 130 -16.68 -9.90 -1.08
CA VAL A 130 -15.73 -10.84 -1.69
C VAL A 130 -16.07 -12.29 -1.32
N ALA A 131 -16.28 -12.57 -0.03
CA ALA A 131 -16.66 -13.90 0.45
C ALA A 131 -17.97 -14.40 -0.16
N LEU A 132 -18.95 -13.51 -0.33
CA LEU A 132 -20.25 -13.80 -0.95
C LEU A 132 -20.07 -14.21 -2.41
N THR A 133 -19.27 -13.47 -3.19
CA THR A 133 -19.03 -13.81 -4.60
C THR A 133 -18.33 -15.15 -4.79
N LEU A 134 -17.35 -15.46 -3.94
CA LEU A 134 -16.67 -16.76 -3.95
C LEU A 134 -17.62 -17.90 -3.57
N SER A 135 -18.45 -17.69 -2.55
CA SER A 135 -19.45 -18.67 -2.10
C SER A 135 -20.51 -18.92 -3.18
N LEU A 136 -21.03 -17.86 -3.81
CA LEU A 136 -22.03 -17.97 -4.86
C LEU A 136 -21.47 -18.68 -6.10
N LEU A 137 -20.23 -18.39 -6.50
CA LEU A 137 -19.58 -19.11 -7.59
C LEU A 137 -19.42 -20.59 -7.23
N PHE A 138 -18.93 -20.88 -6.03
CA PHE A 138 -18.72 -22.26 -5.57
C PHE A 138 -20.04 -23.05 -5.58
N ILE A 139 -21.10 -22.51 -4.98
CA ILE A 139 -22.43 -23.14 -4.94
C ILE A 139 -23.01 -23.28 -6.35
N GLY A 140 -22.89 -22.25 -7.19
CA GLY A 140 -23.33 -22.28 -8.59
C GLY A 140 -22.67 -23.41 -9.37
N LEU A 141 -21.33 -23.47 -9.34
CA LEU A 141 -20.58 -24.52 -10.03
C LEU A 141 -20.81 -25.90 -9.44
N TRP A 142 -21.01 -26.01 -8.13
CA TRP A 142 -21.35 -27.27 -7.48
C TRP A 142 -22.67 -27.81 -8.02
N ASN A 143 -23.68 -26.95 -8.14
CA ASN A 143 -25.01 -27.32 -8.60
C ASN A 143 -25.14 -27.48 -10.13
N ALA A 144 -24.27 -26.84 -10.91
CA ALA A 144 -24.39 -26.83 -12.36
C ALA A 144 -24.09 -28.20 -13.00
N THR A 145 -24.83 -28.53 -14.06
CA THR A 145 -24.69 -29.78 -14.84
C THR A 145 -23.58 -29.68 -15.89
N LEU A 146 -22.39 -29.24 -15.47
CA LEU A 146 -21.21 -29.12 -16.32
C LEU A 146 -20.18 -30.23 -16.02
N ALA A 147 -19.29 -30.50 -16.97
CA ALA A 147 -18.17 -31.39 -16.75
C ALA A 147 -17.23 -30.83 -15.66
N LEU A 148 -16.55 -31.71 -14.92
CA LEU A 148 -15.66 -31.27 -13.82
C LEU A 148 -14.53 -30.36 -14.33
N SER A 149 -14.02 -30.61 -15.53
CA SER A 149 -13.01 -29.77 -16.20
C SER A 149 -13.52 -28.37 -16.48
N GLU A 150 -14.77 -28.22 -16.93
CA GLU A 150 -15.42 -26.93 -17.18
C GLU A 150 -15.63 -26.16 -15.88
N LYS A 151 -16.08 -26.83 -14.82
CA LYS A 151 -16.21 -26.23 -13.48
C LYS A 151 -14.86 -25.69 -12.99
N GLY A 152 -13.79 -26.48 -13.13
CA GLY A 152 -12.44 -26.04 -12.80
C GLY A 152 -11.97 -24.85 -13.64
N PHE A 153 -12.28 -24.85 -14.94
CA PHE A 153 -11.98 -23.75 -15.84
C PHE A 153 -12.65 -22.44 -15.42
N PHE A 154 -13.94 -22.46 -15.05
CA PHE A 154 -14.64 -21.29 -14.51
C PHE A 154 -14.04 -20.81 -13.19
N GLY A 155 -13.76 -21.72 -12.26
CA GLY A 155 -13.16 -21.38 -10.97
C GLY A 155 -11.81 -20.69 -11.12
N ILE A 156 -10.91 -21.24 -11.94
CA ILE A 156 -9.56 -20.70 -12.14
C ILE A 156 -9.60 -19.37 -12.88
N SER A 157 -10.39 -19.26 -13.97
CA SER A 157 -10.50 -18.01 -14.72
C SER A 157 -11.12 -16.88 -13.90
N PHE A 158 -12.08 -17.18 -13.02
CA PHE A 158 -12.62 -16.21 -12.06
C PHE A 158 -11.56 -15.73 -11.06
N VAL A 159 -10.88 -16.64 -10.37
CA VAL A 159 -9.84 -16.29 -9.38
C VAL A 159 -8.68 -15.52 -10.03
N LEU A 160 -8.26 -15.95 -11.23
CA LEU A 160 -7.27 -15.23 -12.03
C LEU A 160 -7.71 -13.80 -12.32
N SER A 161 -8.98 -13.61 -12.70
CA SER A 161 -9.54 -12.28 -12.96
C SER A 161 -9.54 -11.40 -11.72
N LEU A 162 -9.94 -11.94 -10.55
CA LEU A 162 -9.91 -11.18 -9.28
C LEU A 162 -8.49 -10.76 -8.92
N PHE A 163 -7.54 -11.68 -8.98
CA PHE A 163 -6.14 -11.41 -8.68
C PHE A 163 -5.55 -10.37 -9.64
N ALA A 164 -5.79 -10.52 -10.93
CA ALA A 164 -5.31 -9.60 -11.95
C ALA A 164 -5.92 -8.20 -11.78
N ALA A 165 -7.20 -8.08 -11.41
CA ALA A 165 -7.83 -6.79 -11.15
C ALA A 165 -7.18 -6.06 -9.96
N VAL A 166 -6.88 -6.79 -8.88
CA VAL A 166 -6.14 -6.25 -7.73
C VAL A 166 -4.73 -5.81 -8.15
N ALA A 167 -4.04 -6.60 -8.98
CA ALA A 167 -2.71 -6.25 -9.50
C ALA A 167 -2.73 -5.00 -10.39
N VAL A 168 -3.70 -4.90 -11.31
CA VAL A 168 -3.92 -3.72 -12.16
C VAL A 168 -4.14 -2.48 -11.30
N GLN A 169 -4.93 -2.59 -10.22
CA GLN A 169 -5.16 -1.45 -9.34
C GLN A 169 -3.95 -0.99 -8.56
N LYS A 170 -3.15 -1.93 -8.05
CA LYS A 170 -1.86 -1.63 -7.45
C LYS A 170 -0.97 -0.91 -8.47
N ASN A 171 -0.84 -1.46 -9.68
CA ASN A 171 0.00 -0.91 -10.74
C ASN A 171 -0.41 0.51 -11.17
N VAL A 172 -1.71 0.75 -11.39
CA VAL A 172 -2.22 2.08 -11.78
C VAL A 172 -2.00 3.10 -10.66
N ARG A 173 -2.15 2.71 -9.39
CA ARG A 173 -1.86 3.59 -8.26
C ARG A 173 -0.36 3.90 -8.18
N ASP A 174 0.48 2.87 -8.21
CA ASP A 174 1.92 3.01 -8.01
C ASP A 174 2.57 3.84 -9.12
N LEU A 175 2.06 3.72 -10.36
CA LEU A 175 2.40 4.62 -11.46
C LEU A 175 2.08 6.07 -11.15
N ARG A 176 0.87 6.37 -10.65
CA ARG A 176 0.44 7.75 -10.34
C ARG A 176 1.25 8.37 -9.19
N MET A 177 1.61 7.57 -8.19
CA MET A 177 2.50 7.99 -7.11
C MET A 177 3.90 8.31 -7.63
N ALA A 178 4.44 7.47 -8.53
CA ALA A 178 5.75 7.69 -9.15
C ALA A 178 5.79 8.91 -10.09
N GLU A 179 4.68 9.27 -10.72
CA GLU A 179 4.55 10.46 -11.58
C GLU A 179 4.35 11.76 -10.79
N GLY A 180 4.24 11.71 -9.45
CA GLY A 180 4.00 12.90 -8.62
C GLY A 180 2.58 13.48 -8.75
N ASN A 181 1.68 12.78 -9.43
CA ASN A 181 0.29 13.20 -9.67
C ASN A 181 -0.62 13.02 -8.44
N ILE A 182 -0.13 12.37 -7.38
CA ILE A 182 -0.81 12.22 -6.09
C ILE A 182 0.25 12.38 -4.99
N LYS A 183 0.22 13.51 -4.25
CA LYS A 183 0.86 13.56 -2.93
C LYS A 183 0.02 12.69 -1.99
N PRO A 184 0.61 11.88 -1.07
CA PRO A 184 -0.17 11.25 -0.02
C PRO A 184 -1.02 12.34 0.64
N GLU A 185 -2.33 12.12 0.72
CA GLU A 185 -3.25 13.11 1.26
C GLU A 185 -2.73 13.49 2.65
N LEU A 186 -2.34 14.76 2.82
CA LEU A 186 -1.67 15.26 4.01
C LEU A 186 -2.41 14.76 5.25
N SER A 187 -1.67 14.05 6.11
CA SER A 187 -2.20 13.67 7.41
C SER A 187 -2.67 14.96 8.11
N PRO A 188 -3.83 14.98 8.80
CA PRO A 188 -4.25 16.14 9.57
C PRO A 188 -3.21 16.62 10.59
N LYS A 189 -2.22 15.78 10.92
CA LYS A 189 -1.09 16.11 11.79
C LYS A 189 -0.11 17.14 11.21
N ASP A 190 -0.14 17.36 9.90
CA ASP A 190 0.74 18.32 9.23
C ASP A 190 0.11 19.72 9.10
N LYS A 191 -1.07 19.93 9.71
CA LYS A 191 -1.81 21.22 9.71
C LYS A 191 -1.73 21.99 11.04
N ALA A 192 -0.85 21.58 11.97
CA ALA A 192 -0.72 22.21 13.29
C ALA A 192 0.61 22.95 13.43
#